data_AF-A0A1G4ZQT6-F1
#
_entry.id   AF-A0A1G4ZQT6-F1
#
_cell.length_a   1.000
_cell.length_b   1.000
_cell.length_c   1.000
_cell.angle_alpha   90.00
_cell.angle_beta   90.00
_cell.angle_gamma   90.00
#
_symmetry.space_group_name_H-M   'P 1'
#
loop_
_entity.id
_entity.type
_entity.pdbx_description
1 polymer ?
#
loop_
_entity_poly.entity_id
_entity_poly.type
_entity_poly.pdbx_seq_one_letter_code
_entity_poly.pdbx_strand_id
1 'polypeptide(L)'
;MNRYGTLLRAALVTGVAAAALAGCGMMSKSNVASFSGAMNAASEVPPNMTRGSGMAEAWLNRDTNVLKYKITYTGLSGPATMAHFHGPAAAGANAGVVLPFANPMSPIEGQATLTPAQAADLVAGKWYANVHTAANPGGEIRGQLLPKM
;
A
#
# COMPACT_ATOMS: atom_id res chain seq x y z
N MET A 1 11.49 88.01 9.05
CA MET A 1 10.27 87.56 8.34
C MET A 1 10.64 87.26 6.89
N ASN A 2 10.02 86.24 6.26
CA ASN A 2 10.36 85.48 5.03
C ASN A 2 11.07 84.16 5.38
N ARG A 3 10.40 83.01 5.61
CA ARG A 3 9.48 82.15 4.83
C ARG A 3 10.15 81.24 3.76
N TYR A 4 9.82 79.94 3.88
CA TYR A 4 9.96 78.80 2.94
C TYR A 4 11.38 78.22 2.76
N GLY A 5 11.64 76.92 2.73
CA GLY A 5 10.81 75.72 2.70
C GLY A 5 11.71 74.47 2.78
N THR A 6 11.08 73.36 3.16
CA THR A 6 11.53 71.97 3.24
C THR A 6 12.51 71.53 2.13
N LEU A 7 13.44 70.63 2.45
CA LEU A 7 13.60 69.32 1.76
C LEU A 7 14.72 68.49 2.38
N LEU A 8 14.33 67.27 2.80
CA LEU A 8 15.20 66.17 3.21
C LEU A 8 16.26 65.88 2.13
N ARG A 9 17.49 65.57 2.56
CA ARG A 9 18.44 64.81 1.74
C ARG A 9 19.01 63.67 2.56
N ALA A 10 18.69 62.47 2.09
CA ALA A 10 19.22 61.19 2.51
C ALA A 10 20.73 61.11 2.27
N ALA A 11 21.43 60.38 3.12
CA ALA A 11 22.75 59.84 2.83
C ALA A 11 22.75 58.34 3.19
N LEU A 12 23.01 57.52 2.16
CA LEU A 12 23.18 56.08 2.23
C LEU A 12 24.41 55.70 3.06
N VAL A 13 24.32 54.59 3.79
CA VAL A 13 25.49 53.73 4.06
C VAL A 13 25.11 52.28 3.72
N THR A 14 25.83 51.74 2.73
CA THR A 14 25.98 50.34 2.29
C THR A 14 26.25 49.40 3.49
N GLY A 15 25.71 48.20 3.64
CA GLY A 15 25.50 47.10 2.68
C GLY A 15 26.42 45.94 3.05
N VAL A 16 25.92 44.91 3.77
CA VAL A 16 26.44 43.53 3.73
C VAL A 16 25.25 42.58 3.84
N ALA A 17 24.98 41.88 2.74
CA ALA A 17 24.07 40.75 2.69
C ALA A 17 24.78 39.50 3.24
N ALA A 18 24.16 38.80 4.19
CA ALA A 18 24.52 37.42 4.52
C ALA A 18 23.28 36.54 4.25
N ALA A 19 23.35 35.79 3.16
CA ALA A 19 22.38 34.78 2.79
C ALA A 19 22.33 33.68 3.84
N ALA A 20 21.15 33.38 4.39
CA ALA A 20 20.92 32.20 5.21
C ALA A 20 19.83 31.35 4.57
N LEU A 21 20.32 30.44 3.71
CA LEU A 21 19.86 29.08 3.46
C LEU A 21 18.35 28.87 3.26
N ALA A 22 17.99 28.73 1.98
CA ALA A 22 16.81 28.02 1.53
C ALA A 22 16.84 26.56 2.03
N GLY A 23 16.37 26.35 3.26
CA GLY A 23 16.03 25.04 3.80
C GLY A 23 14.68 24.55 3.25
N CYS A 24 14.53 24.47 1.93
CA CYS A 24 13.52 23.59 1.35
C CYS A 24 14.07 22.16 1.46
N GLY A 25 14.07 21.63 2.68
CA GLY A 25 14.38 20.25 2.97
C GLY A 25 13.54 19.37 2.07
N MET A 26 14.24 18.51 1.33
CA MET A 26 13.70 17.55 0.39
C MET A 26 12.57 16.75 1.05
N MET A 27 11.31 17.08 0.78
CA MET A 27 10.22 16.14 1.02
C MET A 27 10.43 15.01 0.02
N SER A 28 11.08 13.92 0.47
CA SER A 28 11.21 12.71 -0.33
C SER A 28 9.80 12.31 -0.77
N LYS A 29 9.57 12.28 -2.09
CA LYS A 29 8.33 11.73 -2.66
C LYS A 29 8.26 10.29 -2.17
N SER A 30 7.27 9.96 -1.33
CA SER A 30 7.22 8.62 -0.71
C SER A 30 7.27 7.57 -1.82
N ASN A 31 8.27 6.69 -1.79
CA ASN A 31 8.47 5.65 -2.80
C ASN A 31 7.52 4.47 -2.52
N VAL A 32 6.22 4.73 -2.66
CA VAL A 32 5.16 3.78 -2.35
C VAL A 32 4.66 3.14 -3.64
N ALA A 33 4.85 1.83 -3.77
CA ALA A 33 4.23 1.02 -4.82
C ALA A 33 2.84 0.55 -4.37
N SER A 34 1.84 0.70 -5.23
CA SER A 34 0.47 0.26 -4.97
C SER A 34 0.18 -1.04 -5.72
N PHE A 35 -0.62 -1.91 -5.12
CA PHE A 35 -1.00 -3.21 -5.66
C PHE A 35 -2.49 -3.45 -5.49
N SER A 36 -3.09 -4.23 -6.38
CA SER A 36 -4.43 -4.76 -6.18
C SER A 36 -4.64 -6.14 -6.80
N GLY A 37 -5.62 -6.85 -6.26
CA GLY A 37 -6.14 -8.09 -6.82
C GLY A 37 -7.63 -8.23 -6.56
N ALA A 38 -8.43 -8.31 -7.63
CA ALA A 38 -9.83 -8.72 -7.50
C ALA A 38 -9.87 -10.19 -7.06
N MET A 39 -10.66 -10.47 -6.03
CA MET A 39 -10.76 -11.79 -5.41
C MET A 39 -12.07 -12.46 -5.81
N ASN A 40 -12.01 -13.72 -6.22
CA ASN A 40 -13.19 -14.51 -6.54
C ASN A 40 -12.91 -16.02 -6.44
N ALA A 41 -13.98 -16.81 -6.48
CA ALA A 41 -13.97 -18.27 -6.39
C ALA A 41 -13.31 -18.96 -7.61
N ALA A 42 -13.47 -18.39 -8.81
CA ALA A 42 -12.92 -18.94 -10.05
C ALA A 42 -11.38 -18.84 -10.11
N SER A 43 -10.81 -17.90 -9.36
CA SER A 43 -9.36 -17.74 -9.20
C SER A 43 -8.73 -18.78 -8.27
N GLU A 44 -9.52 -19.51 -7.47
CA GLU A 44 -9.02 -20.61 -6.61
C GLU A 44 -8.36 -21.72 -7.43
N VAL A 45 -7.47 -22.49 -6.80
CA VAL A 45 -6.78 -23.61 -7.46
C VAL A 45 -6.87 -24.86 -6.57
N PRO A 46 -7.75 -25.83 -6.87
CA PRO A 46 -8.75 -25.80 -7.95
C PRO A 46 -9.87 -24.76 -7.73
N PRO A 47 -10.54 -24.27 -8.79
CA PRO A 47 -11.67 -23.35 -8.66
C PRO A 47 -12.83 -23.96 -7.87
N ASN A 48 -13.57 -23.11 -7.15
CA ASN A 48 -14.85 -23.49 -6.54
C ASN A 48 -16.02 -22.68 -7.16
N MET A 49 -17.25 -22.97 -6.74
CA MET A 49 -18.48 -22.44 -7.35
C MET A 49 -19.25 -21.46 -6.46
N THR A 50 -18.61 -20.90 -5.40
CA THR A 50 -19.29 -19.93 -4.55
C THR A 50 -19.41 -18.57 -5.25
N ARG A 51 -20.26 -17.70 -4.70
CA ARG A 51 -20.46 -16.33 -5.21
C ARG A 51 -19.61 -15.29 -4.47
N GLY A 52 -18.66 -15.75 -3.66
CA GLY A 52 -17.75 -14.90 -2.92
C GLY A 52 -16.97 -14.00 -3.86
N SER A 53 -16.82 -12.73 -3.47
CA SER A 53 -16.00 -11.78 -4.20
C SER A 53 -15.37 -10.76 -3.25
N GLY A 54 -14.29 -10.13 -3.70
CA GLY A 54 -13.60 -9.12 -2.91
C GLY A 54 -12.54 -8.35 -3.69
N MET A 55 -11.84 -7.49 -2.97
CA MET A 55 -10.71 -6.72 -3.45
C MET A 55 -9.62 -6.73 -2.38
N ALA A 56 -8.41 -7.10 -2.79
CA ALA A 56 -7.21 -6.87 -2.01
C ALA A 56 -6.46 -5.67 -2.55
N GLU A 57 -6.07 -4.75 -1.67
CA GLU A 57 -5.25 -3.58 -1.96
C GLU A 57 -4.06 -3.57 -1.02
N ALA A 58 -2.89 -3.18 -1.53
CA ALA A 58 -1.70 -3.05 -0.72
C ALA A 58 -0.80 -1.91 -1.18
N TRP A 59 -0.03 -1.36 -0.24
CA TRP A 59 0.86 -0.23 -0.43
C TRP A 59 2.20 -0.54 0.23
N LEU A 60 3.23 -0.76 -0.57
CA LEU A 60 4.58 -1.04 -0.11
C LEU A 60 5.42 0.23 -0.14
N ASN A 61 5.84 0.71 1.03
CA ASN A 61 6.92 1.68 1.10
C ASN A 61 8.25 0.97 0.78
N ARG A 62 8.87 1.30 -0.34
CA ARG A 62 10.08 0.63 -0.84
C ARG A 62 11.35 1.07 -0.13
N ASP A 63 11.30 2.14 0.65
CA ASP A 63 12.43 2.62 1.45
C ASP A 63 12.49 1.90 2.79
N THR A 64 11.32 1.57 3.38
CA THR A 64 11.22 0.92 4.69
C THR A 64 10.77 -0.53 4.65
N ASN A 65 10.37 -1.05 3.48
CA ASN A 65 9.70 -2.33 3.28
C ASN A 65 8.42 -2.53 4.10
N VAL A 66 7.80 -1.44 4.58
CA VAL A 66 6.52 -1.51 5.26
C VAL A 66 5.41 -1.66 4.23
N LEU A 67 4.73 -2.81 4.25
CA LEU A 67 3.50 -3.08 3.52
C LEU A 67 2.32 -2.69 4.40
N LYS A 68 1.45 -1.82 3.89
CA LYS A 68 0.08 -1.62 4.40
C LYS A 68 -0.89 -2.34 3.48
N TYR A 69 -1.98 -2.87 4.00
CA TYR A 69 -2.97 -3.57 3.19
C TYR A 69 -4.39 -3.36 3.70
N LYS A 70 -5.33 -3.51 2.76
CA LYS A 70 -6.76 -3.56 3.00
C LYS A 70 -7.37 -4.63 2.12
N ILE A 71 -8.13 -5.55 2.71
CA ILE A 71 -8.90 -6.57 2.00
C ILE A 71 -10.36 -6.39 2.36
N THR A 72 -11.21 -6.25 1.34
CA THR A 72 -12.67 -6.27 1.50
C THR A 72 -13.24 -7.43 0.73
N TYR A 73 -14.26 -8.08 1.29
CA TYR A 73 -14.99 -9.14 0.60
C TYR A 73 -16.43 -9.22 1.10
N THR A 74 -17.25 -9.94 0.34
CA THR A 74 -18.65 -10.24 0.65
C THR A 74 -19.10 -11.52 -0.06
N GLY A 75 -20.29 -12.02 0.28
CA GLY A 75 -20.93 -13.12 -0.44
C GLY A 75 -20.28 -14.50 -0.26
N LEU A 76 -19.47 -14.67 0.80
CA LEU A 76 -18.92 -15.98 1.14
C LEU A 76 -20.04 -16.96 1.52
N SER A 77 -19.75 -18.25 1.39
CA SER A 77 -20.65 -19.36 1.75
C SER A 77 -20.93 -19.47 3.25
N GLY A 78 -20.14 -18.79 4.08
CA GLY A 78 -20.30 -18.71 5.52
C GLY A 78 -19.29 -17.73 6.15
N PRO A 79 -19.20 -17.68 7.49
CA PRO A 79 -18.20 -16.84 8.17
C PRO A 79 -16.78 -17.18 7.71
N ALA A 80 -15.96 -16.15 7.51
CA ALA A 80 -14.55 -16.33 7.21
C ALA A 80 -13.83 -16.91 8.44
N THR A 81 -13.05 -17.98 8.23
CA THR A 81 -12.33 -18.69 9.30
C THR A 81 -10.87 -18.28 9.35
N MET A 82 -10.26 -18.03 8.18
CA MET A 82 -8.85 -17.64 8.02
C MET A 82 -8.70 -16.75 6.79
N ALA A 83 -7.63 -15.96 6.76
CA ALA A 83 -7.24 -15.18 5.59
C ALA A 83 -5.74 -14.86 5.62
N HIS A 84 -5.08 -14.88 4.47
CA HIS A 84 -3.64 -14.70 4.36
C HIS A 84 -3.22 -14.05 3.04
N PHE A 85 -2.00 -13.52 3.01
CA PHE A 85 -1.22 -13.49 1.78
C PHE A 85 -0.40 -14.78 1.63
N HIS A 86 -0.35 -15.29 0.42
CA HIS A 86 0.46 -16.44 0.00
C HIS A 86 1.48 -16.03 -1.05
N GLY A 87 2.59 -16.77 -1.15
CA GLY A 87 3.62 -16.58 -2.17
C GLY A 87 4.94 -17.30 -1.85
N PRO A 88 5.92 -17.23 -2.75
CA PRO A 88 5.80 -16.78 -4.13
C PRO A 88 5.11 -17.82 -5.03
N ALA A 89 4.13 -17.39 -5.83
CA ALA A 89 3.49 -18.20 -6.87
C ALA A 89 3.10 -17.33 -8.07
N ALA A 90 3.26 -17.88 -9.27
CA ALA A 90 2.61 -17.32 -10.46
C ALA A 90 1.08 -17.49 -10.36
N ALA A 91 0.34 -16.70 -11.14
CA ALA A 91 -1.11 -16.87 -11.25
C ALA A 91 -1.44 -18.32 -11.69
N GLY A 92 -2.42 -18.94 -11.02
CA GLY A 92 -2.80 -20.33 -11.27
C GLY A 92 -1.97 -21.39 -10.50
N ALA A 93 -0.99 -20.99 -9.68
CA ALA A 93 -0.25 -21.89 -8.80
C ALA A 93 -0.55 -21.60 -7.32
N ASN A 94 -0.36 -22.62 -6.47
CA ASN A 94 -0.47 -22.52 -5.02
C ASN A 94 0.92 -22.31 -4.39
N ALA A 95 0.96 -21.56 -3.30
CA ALA A 95 2.14 -21.39 -2.46
C ALA A 95 1.77 -21.41 -0.97
N GLY A 96 2.78 -21.47 -0.11
CA GLY A 96 2.61 -21.34 1.33
C GLY A 96 2.19 -19.91 1.75
N VAL A 97 1.84 -19.78 3.04
CA VAL A 97 1.52 -18.49 3.66
C VAL A 97 2.80 -17.67 3.82
N VAL A 98 2.75 -16.40 3.40
CA VAL A 98 3.82 -15.41 3.61
C VAL A 98 3.45 -14.36 4.64
N LEU A 99 2.14 -14.08 4.80
CA LEU A 99 1.63 -13.17 5.82
C LEU A 99 0.25 -13.64 6.31
N PRO A 100 0.13 -14.17 7.54
CA PRO A 100 -1.18 -14.47 8.11
C PRO A 100 -1.87 -13.19 8.60
N PHE A 101 -3.22 -13.14 8.50
CA PHE A 101 -4.00 -12.05 9.07
C PHE A 101 -4.56 -12.44 10.45
N ALA A 102 -4.47 -11.53 11.42
CA ALA A 102 -4.91 -11.79 12.79
C ALA A 102 -6.43 -11.95 12.91
N ASN A 103 -7.20 -11.25 12.09
CA ASN A 103 -8.65 -11.32 12.03
C ASN A 103 -9.08 -11.43 10.56
N PRO A 104 -9.83 -12.47 10.15
CA PRO A 104 -10.27 -12.61 8.78
C PRO A 104 -11.50 -11.75 8.45
N MET A 105 -12.12 -11.04 9.40
CA MET A 105 -13.34 -10.25 9.18
C MET A 105 -13.11 -9.05 8.23
N SER A 106 -14.00 -8.90 7.23
CA SER A 106 -13.99 -7.77 6.29
C SER A 106 -14.50 -6.48 6.96
N PRO A 107 -13.83 -5.32 6.79
CA PRO A 107 -12.54 -5.13 6.12
C PRO A 107 -11.37 -5.64 6.97
N ILE A 108 -10.44 -6.34 6.34
CA ILE A 108 -9.16 -6.70 6.96
C ILE A 108 -8.16 -5.59 6.66
N GLU A 109 -7.65 -4.92 7.68
CA GLU A 109 -6.64 -3.88 7.54
C GLU A 109 -5.44 -4.20 8.41
N GLY A 110 -4.24 -3.87 7.93
CA GLY A 110 -3.03 -4.11 8.69
C GLY A 110 -1.77 -3.64 8.00
N GLN A 111 -0.65 -3.93 8.66
CA GLN A 111 0.66 -3.66 8.13
C GLN A 111 1.68 -4.69 8.58
N ALA A 112 2.72 -4.89 7.78
CA ALA A 112 3.86 -5.73 8.10
C ALA A 112 5.14 -5.17 7.48
N THR A 113 6.26 -5.32 8.16
CA THR A 113 7.57 -5.07 7.56
C THR A 113 8.01 -6.32 6.82
N LEU A 114 8.19 -6.22 5.50
CA LEU A 114 8.61 -7.32 4.65
C LEU A 114 10.12 -7.49 4.69
N THR A 115 10.59 -8.73 4.56
CA THR A 115 11.97 -8.99 4.16
C THR A 115 12.21 -8.49 2.73
N PRO A 116 13.47 -8.22 2.33
CA PRO A 116 13.78 -7.82 0.95
C PRO A 116 13.30 -8.82 -0.10
N ALA A 117 13.39 -10.13 0.20
CA ALA A 117 12.90 -11.18 -0.71
C ALA A 117 11.37 -11.15 -0.87
N GLN A 118 10.63 -11.00 0.24
CA GLN A 118 9.18 -10.86 0.21
C GLN A 118 8.73 -9.61 -0.55
N ALA A 119 9.42 -8.47 -0.35
CA ALA A 119 9.15 -7.25 -1.10
C ALA A 119 9.39 -7.44 -2.60
N ALA A 120 10.48 -8.11 -2.99
CA ALA A 120 10.77 -8.43 -4.39
C ALA A 120 9.72 -9.36 -5.01
N ASP A 121 9.25 -10.38 -4.27
CA ASP A 121 8.21 -11.29 -4.74
C ASP A 121 6.85 -10.59 -4.89
N LEU A 122 6.48 -9.70 -3.97
CA LEU A 122 5.28 -8.87 -4.10
C LEU A 122 5.37 -7.95 -5.32
N VAL A 123 6.51 -7.27 -5.50
CA VAL A 123 6.77 -6.40 -6.67
C VAL A 123 6.71 -7.18 -7.98
N ALA A 124 7.18 -8.43 -7.98
CA ALA A 124 7.09 -9.34 -9.12
C ALA A 124 5.68 -9.92 -9.35
N GLY A 125 4.68 -9.51 -8.57
CA GLY A 125 3.30 -9.98 -8.69
C GLY A 125 3.13 -11.45 -8.30
N LYS A 126 3.98 -11.99 -7.44
CA LYS A 126 3.97 -13.42 -7.04
C LYS A 126 3.17 -13.68 -5.76
N TRP A 127 2.45 -12.68 -5.27
CA TRP A 127 1.63 -12.80 -4.06
C TRP A 127 0.15 -12.82 -4.41
N TYR A 128 -0.65 -13.53 -3.62
CA TYR A 128 -2.11 -13.48 -3.70
C TYR A 128 -2.73 -13.39 -2.32
N ALA A 129 -3.84 -12.66 -2.20
CA ALA A 129 -4.70 -12.70 -1.03
C ALA A 129 -5.63 -13.91 -1.13
N ASN A 130 -5.92 -14.56 -0.01
CA ASN A 130 -6.84 -15.69 0.07
C ASN A 130 -7.69 -15.61 1.34
N VAL A 131 -8.98 -15.94 1.25
CA VAL A 131 -9.93 -16.01 2.37
C VAL A 131 -10.58 -17.39 2.37
N HIS A 132 -10.72 -17.98 3.56
CA HIS A 132 -11.22 -19.33 3.76
C HIS A 132 -12.53 -19.30 4.56
N THR A 133 -13.36 -20.32 4.39
CA THR A 133 -14.53 -20.59 5.24
C THR A 133 -14.53 -22.05 5.69
N ALA A 134 -15.49 -22.43 6.53
CA ALA A 134 -15.67 -23.83 6.92
C ALA A 134 -16.01 -24.74 5.72
N ALA A 135 -16.74 -24.25 4.71
CA ALA A 135 -17.11 -25.02 3.52
C ALA A 135 -15.96 -25.10 2.50
N ASN A 136 -15.05 -24.12 2.50
CA ASN A 136 -13.92 -24.05 1.59
C ASN A 136 -12.60 -23.85 2.37
N PRO A 137 -12.13 -24.87 3.11
CA PRO A 137 -10.96 -24.74 3.97
C PRO A 137 -9.65 -24.55 3.19
N GLY A 138 -9.57 -25.04 1.94
CA GLY A 138 -8.43 -24.84 1.06
C GLY A 138 -8.33 -23.42 0.46
N GLY A 139 -9.41 -22.64 0.54
CA GLY A 139 -9.53 -21.32 -0.08
C GLY A 139 -10.93 -21.14 -0.67
N GLU A 140 -11.62 -20.07 -0.28
CA GLU A 140 -12.92 -19.71 -0.86
C GLU A 140 -12.78 -18.70 -1.98
N ILE A 141 -11.99 -17.64 -1.77
CA ILE A 141 -11.72 -16.62 -2.78
C ILE A 141 -10.26 -16.20 -2.75
N ARG A 142 -9.66 -16.00 -3.93
CA ARG A 142 -8.31 -15.46 -4.07
C ARG A 142 -8.18 -14.43 -5.17
N GLY A 143 -7.19 -13.56 -5.02
CA GLY A 143 -6.83 -12.56 -6.01
C GLY A 143 -5.33 -12.32 -6.01
N GLN A 144 -4.71 -12.37 -7.19
CA GLN A 144 -3.29 -12.06 -7.37
C GLN A 144 -3.05 -10.56 -7.16
N LEU A 145 -2.04 -10.20 -6.38
CA LEU A 145 -1.64 -8.81 -6.14
C LEU A 145 -0.72 -8.37 -7.27
N LEU A 146 -1.24 -7.50 -8.14
CA LEU A 146 -0.50 -6.93 -9.26
C LEU A 146 -0.26 -5.44 -9.03
N PRO A 147 0.88 -4.87 -9.49
CA PRO A 147 1.13 -3.44 -9.44
C PRO A 147 -0.02 -2.64 -10.09
N LYS A 148 -0.49 -1.58 -9.42
CA LYS A 148 -1.36 -0.58 -10.03
C LYS A 148 -0.50 0.34 -10.91
N MET A 149 -0.93 0.56 -12.15
CA MET A 149 -0.32 1.54 -13.07
C MET A 149 -0.69 2.97 -12.68
#